data_AF-A0A1B6HWW4-F1
#
_entry.id   AF-A0A1B6HWW4-F1
#
_cell.length_a   1.000
_cell.length_b   1.000
_cell.length_c   1.000
_cell.angle_alpha   90.00
_cell.angle_beta   90.00
_cell.angle_gamma   90.00
#
_symmetry.space_group_name_H-M   'P 1'
#
loop_
_entity.id
_entity.type
_entity.pdbx_description
1 polymer ?
#
loop_
_entity_poly.entity_id
_entity_poly.type
_entity_poly.pdbx_seq_one_letter_code
_entity_poly.pdbx_strand_id
1 'polypeptide(L)'
;FTHNMSFKERLQNFLSTVITILFYHLDHLPRHQQIVQRYYKDPSMPHVKEMIKEISITLTNSLNIMDYPRPYTPNMIPIGGTHMSTHVTPLPQDINSFMDNAKEGVIFFSLGTFVPSHIMPSKYIQA
;
A
#
# COMPACT_ATOMS: atom_id res chain seq x y z
N PHE A 1 -4.72 7.20 15.90
CA PHE A 1 -4.79 8.35 16.83
C PHE A 1 -3.38 8.83 17.13
N THR A 2 -3.21 10.09 17.55
CA THR A 2 -1.90 10.69 17.89
C THR A 2 -1.45 10.27 19.30
N HIS A 3 -0.30 10.74 19.77
CA HIS A 3 0.21 10.41 21.11
C HIS A 3 -0.65 10.97 22.26
N ASN A 4 -1.38 12.07 22.05
CA ASN A 4 -2.20 12.70 23.08
C ASN A 4 -3.65 12.23 22.97
N MET A 5 -4.01 11.19 23.71
CA MET A 5 -5.35 10.58 23.70
C MET A 5 -6.04 10.64 25.06
N SER A 6 -7.31 11.04 25.05
CA SER A 6 -8.26 10.88 26.16
C SER A 6 -8.54 9.41 26.45
N PHE A 7 -9.13 9.11 27.60
CA PHE A 7 -9.52 7.74 27.95
C PHE A 7 -10.47 7.11 26.92
N LYS A 8 -11.45 7.89 26.42
CA LYS A 8 -12.41 7.41 25.41
C LYS A 8 -11.72 7.00 24.11
N GLU A 9 -10.78 7.80 23.63
CA GLU A 9 -9.99 7.49 22.43
C GLU A 9 -9.09 6.27 22.65
N ARG A 10 -8.48 6.13 23.83
CA ARG A 10 -7.70 4.93 24.18
C ARG A 10 -8.57 3.67 24.19
N LEU A 11 -9.79 3.75 24.71
CA LEU A 11 -10.74 2.63 24.68
C LEU A 11 -11.14 2.27 23.24
N GLN A 12 -11.41 3.27 22.39
CA GLN A 12 -11.70 3.04 20.97
C GLN A 12 -10.52 2.40 20.24
N ASN A 13 -9.29 2.86 20.49
CA ASN A 13 -8.09 2.24 19.95
C ASN A 13 -7.94 0.78 20.37
N PHE A 14 -8.15 0.51 21.66
CA PHE A 14 -8.05 -0.84 22.18
C PHE A 14 -9.07 -1.77 21.49
N LEU A 15 -10.34 -1.35 21.40
CA LEU A 15 -11.37 -2.13 20.72
C LEU A 15 -11.05 -2.34 19.24
N SER A 16 -10.62 -1.29 18.53
CA SER A 16 -10.20 -1.38 17.13
C SER A 16 -9.03 -2.35 16.95
N THR A 17 -8.05 -2.32 17.85
CA THR A 17 -6.90 -3.22 17.83
C THR A 17 -7.31 -4.67 18.06
N VAL A 18 -8.17 -4.92 19.06
CA VAL A 18 -8.69 -6.27 19.35
C VAL A 18 -9.47 -6.81 18.15
N ILE A 19 -10.37 -6.02 17.58
CA ILE A 19 -11.13 -6.40 16.38
C ILE A 19 -10.18 -6.74 15.21
N THR A 20 -9.14 -5.93 15.01
CA THR A 20 -8.14 -6.17 13.94
C THR A 20 -7.40 -7.48 14.15
N ILE A 21 -6.97 -7.79 15.38
CA ILE A 21 -6.29 -9.05 15.72
C ILE A 21 -7.22 -10.25 15.51
N LEU A 22 -8.48 -10.14 15.94
CA LEU A 22 -9.48 -11.19 15.73
C LEU A 22 -9.73 -11.42 14.25
N PHE A 23 -9.95 -10.36 13.48
CA PHE A 23 -10.13 -10.44 12.03
C PHE A 23 -8.91 -11.09 11.35
N TYR A 24 -7.70 -10.70 11.76
CA TYR A 24 -6.47 -11.28 11.23
C TYR A 24 -6.39 -12.80 11.44
N HIS A 25 -6.70 -13.28 12.65
CA HIS A 25 -6.59 -14.70 12.97
C HIS A 25 -7.78 -15.55 12.52
N LEU A 26 -8.99 -14.99 12.53
CA LEU A 26 -10.22 -15.74 12.26
C LEU A 26 -10.64 -15.72 10.79
N ASP A 27 -10.30 -14.67 10.03
CA ASP A 27 -10.70 -14.53 8.61
C ASP A 27 -9.50 -14.44 7.68
N HIS A 28 -8.58 -13.51 7.92
CA HIS A 28 -7.48 -13.21 7.01
C HIS A 28 -6.52 -14.41 6.85
N LEU A 29 -5.98 -14.93 7.95
CA LEU A 29 -4.99 -16.02 7.92
C LEU A 29 -5.55 -17.32 7.31
N PRO A 30 -6.78 -17.78 7.66
CA PRO A 30 -7.40 -18.92 6.98
C PRO A 30 -7.64 -18.68 5.48
N ARG A 31 -8.05 -17.47 5.06
CA ARG A 31 -8.23 -17.15 3.64
C ARG A 31 -6.92 -17.23 2.87
N HIS A 32 -5.82 -16.73 3.43
CA HIS A 32 -4.49 -16.87 2.83
C HIS A 32 -4.04 -18.32 2.73
N GLN A 33 -4.30 -19.13 3.77
CA GLN A 33 -4.02 -20.56 3.73
C GLN A 33 -4.76 -21.25 2.56
N GLN A 34 -6.03 -20.92 2.34
CA GLN A 34 -6.82 -21.46 1.22
C GLN A 34 -6.25 -21.03 -0.14
N ILE A 35 -5.82 -19.78 -0.28
CA ILE A 35 -5.18 -19.30 -1.51
C ILE A 35 -3.89 -20.10 -1.79
N VAL A 36 -3.02 -20.23 -0.79
CA VAL A 36 -1.76 -20.96 -0.94
C VAL A 36 -2.03 -22.42 -1.36
N GLN A 37 -2.94 -23.11 -0.67
CA GLN A 37 -3.31 -24.49 -1.01
C GLN A 37 -3.89 -24.62 -2.42
N ARG A 38 -4.73 -23.67 -2.83
CA ARG A 38 -5.39 -23.69 -4.14
C ARG A 38 -4.41 -23.56 -5.31
N TYR A 39 -3.42 -22.67 -5.17
CA TYR A 39 -2.55 -22.28 -6.28
C TYR A 39 -1.21 -23.01 -6.30
N TYR A 40 -0.58 -23.26 -5.14
CA TYR A 40 0.74 -23.90 -5.08
C TYR A 40 0.65 -25.42 -5.10
N LYS A 41 -0.44 -26.01 -4.56
CA LYS A 41 -0.71 -27.46 -4.55
C LYS A 41 0.46 -28.34 -4.08
N ASP A 42 1.32 -27.81 -3.21
CA ASP A 42 2.46 -28.51 -2.64
C ASP A 42 2.10 -29.07 -1.25
N PRO A 43 2.07 -30.39 -1.08
CA PRO A 43 1.76 -31.01 0.22
C PRO A 43 2.84 -30.80 1.29
N SER A 44 4.07 -30.46 0.88
CA SER A 44 5.19 -30.21 1.80
C SER A 44 5.24 -28.77 2.32
N MET A 45 4.41 -27.89 1.74
CA MET A 45 4.39 -26.48 2.11
C MET A 45 3.89 -26.31 3.55
N PRO A 46 4.66 -25.65 4.43
CA PRO A 46 4.25 -25.40 5.81
C PRO A 46 3.02 -24.49 5.87
N HIS A 47 2.36 -24.47 7.02
CA HIS A 47 1.20 -23.62 7.21
C HIS A 47 1.59 -22.14 7.09
N VAL A 48 0.75 -21.28 6.52
CA VAL A 48 1.06 -19.84 6.30
C VAL A 48 1.48 -19.15 7.61
N LYS A 49 0.88 -19.54 8.74
CA LYS A 49 1.26 -19.07 10.08
C LYS A 49 2.74 -19.34 10.42
N GLU A 50 3.26 -20.50 10.03
CA GLU A 50 4.66 -20.89 10.26
C GLU A 50 5.57 -20.16 9.30
N MET A 51 5.19 -20.06 8.02
CA MET A 51 5.93 -19.29 7.02
C MET A 51 6.17 -17.84 7.46
N ILE A 52 5.15 -17.19 8.03
CA ILE A 52 5.25 -15.80 8.51
C ILE A 52 6.28 -15.66 9.65
N LYS A 53 6.44 -16.68 10.50
CA LYS A 53 7.40 -16.65 11.61
C LYS A 53 8.84 -16.82 11.15
N GLU A 54 9.05 -17.54 10.06
CA GLU A 54 10.38 -17.85 9.51
C GLU A 54 10.87 -16.81 8.48
N ILE A 55 10.21 -15.66 8.37
CA ILE A 55 10.65 -14.57 7.47
C ILE A 55 11.98 -13.99 7.96
N SER A 56 13.06 -14.30 7.24
CA SER A 56 14.40 -13.82 7.56
C SER A 56 14.59 -12.32 7.27
N ILE A 57 13.95 -11.80 6.22
CA ILE A 57 14.05 -10.40 5.79
C ILE A 57 12.69 -9.93 5.27
N THR A 58 12.23 -8.76 5.73
CA THR A 58 11.07 -8.05 5.19
C THR A 58 11.55 -6.76 4.52
N LEU A 59 11.46 -6.71 3.19
CA LEU A 59 11.77 -5.52 2.42
C LEU A 59 10.51 -4.64 2.31
N THR A 60 10.59 -3.39 2.75
CA THR A 60 9.43 -2.48 2.73
C THR A 60 9.63 -1.30 1.79
N ASN A 61 8.63 -1.01 0.97
CA ASN A 61 8.59 0.19 0.15
C ASN A 61 8.22 1.42 1.01
N SER A 62 9.12 1.79 1.90
CA SER A 62 8.97 2.84 2.91
C SER A 62 10.20 3.76 2.90
N LEU A 63 10.01 5.04 3.16
CA LEU A 63 11.09 6.03 3.29
C LEU A 63 11.02 6.64 4.69
N ASN A 64 12.08 6.44 5.49
CA ASN A 64 12.10 6.88 6.89
C ASN A 64 11.86 8.37 7.10
N ILE A 65 12.15 9.21 6.10
CA ILE A 65 11.91 10.66 6.16
C ILE A 65 10.44 11.05 5.94
N MET A 66 9.68 10.20 5.25
CA MET A 66 8.27 10.43 4.92
C MET A 66 7.33 9.73 5.90
N ASP A 67 7.81 8.65 6.52
CA ASP A 67 7.00 7.81 7.40
C ASP A 67 7.00 8.30 8.84
N TYR A 68 5.92 7.95 9.56
CA TYR A 68 5.82 8.17 10.98
C TYR A 68 6.93 7.39 11.74
N PRO A 69 7.62 8.00 12.72
CA PRO A 69 8.66 7.31 13.48
C PRO A 69 8.07 6.13 14.23
N ARG A 70 8.53 4.92 13.90
CA ARG A 70 8.13 3.67 14.54
C ARG A 70 9.34 2.74 14.68
N PRO A 71 9.36 1.87 15.69
CA PRO A 71 10.43 0.88 15.83
C PRO A 71 10.38 -0.13 14.68
N TYR A 72 11.55 -0.45 14.14
CA TYR A 72 11.76 -1.53 13.18
C TYR A 72 12.48 -2.69 13.87
N THR A 73 12.13 -3.92 13.51
CA THR A 73 12.93 -5.09 13.86
C THR A 73 14.16 -5.16 12.93
N PRO A 74 15.28 -5.78 13.35
CA PRO A 74 16.49 -5.84 12.54
C PRO A 74 16.32 -6.48 11.15
N ASN A 75 15.32 -7.37 11.00
CA ASN A 75 15.00 -8.02 9.73
C ASN A 75 14.16 -7.15 8.78
N MET A 76 13.74 -5.94 9.18
CA MET A 76 12.90 -5.07 8.36
C MET A 76 13.75 -3.97 7.71
N ILE A 77 13.85 -4.00 6.38
CA ILE A 77 14.74 -3.13 5.60
C ILE A 77 13.90 -2.21 4.71
N PRO A 78 13.84 -0.90 4.98
CA PRO A 78 13.24 0.09 4.11
C PRO A 78 14.02 0.22 2.79
N ILE A 79 13.36 -0.05 1.67
CA ILE A 79 13.91 0.03 0.30
C ILE A 79 13.00 0.88 -0.60
N GLY A 80 12.41 1.95 -0.06
CA GLY A 80 11.47 2.78 -0.80
C GLY A 80 12.06 3.35 -2.10
N GLY A 81 11.24 3.40 -3.15
CA GLY A 81 11.63 3.91 -4.47
C GLY A 81 12.44 2.95 -5.35
N THR A 82 12.84 1.78 -4.85
CA THR A 82 13.60 0.79 -5.64
C THR A 82 12.85 0.22 -6.85
N HIS A 83 11.52 0.26 -6.82
CA HIS A 83 10.67 -0.17 -7.93
C HIS A 83 10.54 0.90 -9.03
N MET A 84 11.05 2.11 -8.82
CA MET A 84 10.98 3.18 -9.82
C MET A 84 12.01 2.94 -10.92
N SER A 85 11.57 3.04 -12.16
CA SER A 85 12.47 2.97 -13.32
C SER A 85 13.48 4.11 -13.27
N THR A 86 14.76 3.80 -13.50
CA THR A 86 15.81 4.80 -13.75
C THR A 86 15.72 5.39 -15.15
N HIS A 87 15.06 4.68 -16.08
CA HIS A 87 14.75 5.19 -17.41
C HIS A 87 13.47 6.01 -17.37
N VAL A 88 13.59 7.30 -17.72
CA VAL A 88 12.46 8.23 -17.84
C VAL A 88 11.98 8.19 -19.28
N THR A 89 10.82 7.59 -19.52
CA THR A 89 10.17 7.63 -20.83
C THR A 89 9.73 9.08 -21.12
N PRO A 90 10.06 9.63 -22.31
CA PRO A 90 9.61 10.96 -22.68
C PRO A 90 8.09 11.06 -22.68
N LEU A 91 7.57 12.24 -22.35
CA LEU A 91 6.14 12.50 -22.47
C LEU A 91 5.70 12.51 -23.93
N PRO A 92 4.45 12.10 -24.22
CA PRO A 92 3.82 12.36 -25.51
C PRO A 92 3.91 13.84 -25.90
N GLN A 93 4.06 14.12 -27.20
CA GLN A 93 4.37 15.46 -27.71
C GLN A 93 3.29 16.50 -27.36
N ASP A 94 2.03 16.10 -27.39
CA ASP A 94 0.87 16.92 -27.01
C ASP A 94 0.92 17.32 -25.53
N ILE A 95 1.20 16.38 -24.63
CA ILE A 95 1.33 16.64 -23.19
C ILE A 95 2.56 17.51 -22.92
N ASN A 96 3.69 17.21 -23.56
CA ASN A 96 4.90 18.01 -23.39
C ASN A 96 4.68 19.46 -23.85
N SER A 97 4.03 19.65 -25.00
CA SER A 97 3.68 20.98 -25.51
C SER A 97 2.69 21.70 -24.60
N PHE A 98 1.70 21.00 -24.04
CA PHE A 98 0.78 21.58 -23.06
C PHE A 98 1.52 22.07 -21.81
N MET A 99 2.47 21.28 -21.29
CA MET A 99 3.26 21.66 -20.12
C MET A 99 4.22 22.82 -20.40
N ASP A 100 4.94 22.78 -21.52
CA ASP A 100 5.93 23.79 -21.90
C ASP A 100 5.31 25.18 -22.16
N ASN A 101 4.05 25.21 -22.62
CA ASN A 101 3.33 26.46 -22.92
C ASN A 101 2.51 27.01 -21.73
N ALA A 102 2.48 26.31 -20.59
CA ALA A 102 1.69 26.72 -19.42
C ALA A 102 2.34 27.89 -18.68
N LYS A 103 1.70 29.08 -18.72
CA LYS A 103 2.23 30.30 -18.07
C LYS A 103 2.14 30.30 -16.55
N GLU A 104 1.16 29.58 -16.00
CA GLU A 104 0.82 29.56 -14.56
C GLU A 104 1.17 28.21 -13.91
N GLY A 105 1.82 27.32 -14.65
CA GLY A 105 2.11 25.95 -14.24
C GLY A 105 0.98 24.96 -14.57
N VAL A 106 1.16 23.71 -14.13
CA VAL A 106 0.26 22.60 -14.42
C VAL A 106 -0.09 21.86 -13.12
N ILE A 107 -1.34 21.42 -13.00
CA ILE A 107 -1.78 20.53 -11.93
C ILE A 107 -1.90 19.12 -12.50
N PHE A 108 -1.06 18.20 -12.00
CA PHE A 108 -1.24 16.78 -12.26
C PHE A 108 -2.28 16.21 -11.29
N PHE A 109 -3.33 15.59 -11.84
CA PHE A 109 -4.39 14.97 -11.07
C PHE A 109 -4.53 13.50 -11.48
N SER A 110 -4.44 12.60 -10.50
CA SER A 110 -4.63 11.16 -10.71
C SER A 110 -5.41 10.57 -9.54
N LEU A 111 -6.38 9.73 -9.86
CA LEU A 111 -7.22 9.02 -8.89
C LEU A 111 -6.72 7.60 -8.59
N GLY A 112 -5.59 7.20 -9.20
CA GLY A 112 -5.09 5.84 -9.17
C GLY A 112 -5.96 4.87 -9.96
N THR A 113 -5.67 3.58 -9.84
CA THR A 113 -6.31 2.52 -10.62
C THR A 113 -7.69 2.10 -10.11
N PHE A 114 -8.04 2.48 -8.88
CA PHE A 114 -9.28 2.04 -8.23
C PHE A 114 -10.52 2.83 -8.65
N VAL A 115 -10.36 4.07 -9.12
CA VAL A 115 -11.51 4.86 -9.58
C VAL A 115 -11.74 4.58 -11.07
N PRO A 116 -12.85 3.93 -11.45
CA PRO A 116 -13.17 3.71 -12.85
C PRO A 116 -13.45 5.04 -13.54
N SER A 117 -12.49 5.54 -14.32
CA SER A 117 -12.67 6.77 -15.11
C SER A 117 -13.79 6.65 -16.14
N HIS A 118 -14.05 5.44 -16.64
CA HIS A 118 -15.08 5.18 -17.65
C HIS A 118 -16.52 5.40 -17.17
N ILE A 119 -16.78 5.48 -15.86
CA ILE A 119 -18.11 5.81 -15.33
C ILE A 119 -18.25 7.29 -14.97
N MET A 120 -17.21 8.10 -15.14
CA MET A 120 -17.30 9.53 -14.84
C MET A 120 -18.23 10.23 -15.83
N PRO A 121 -19.05 11.19 -15.37
CA PRO A 121 -19.89 11.98 -16.26
C PRO A 121 -19.04 12.67 -17.33
N SER A 122 -19.42 12.52 -18.59
CA SER A 122 -18.70 13.06 -19.75
C SER A 122 -18.51 14.58 -19.70
N LYS A 123 -19.36 15.30 -18.95
CA LYS A 123 -19.16 16.75 -18.69
C LYS A 123 -17.86 17.11 -17.95
N TYR A 124 -17.20 16.14 -17.31
CA TYR A 124 -15.93 16.33 -16.60
C TYR A 124 -14.72 15.71 -17.33
N ILE A 125 -14.96 14.94 -18.40
CA ILE A 125 -13.91 14.31 -19.20
C ILE A 125 -13.82 15.11 -20.50
N GLN A 126 -12.80 15.95 -20.63
CA GLN A 126 -12.45 16.51 -21.93
C GLN A 126 -11.63 15.46 -22.68
N ALA A 127 -12.12 15.09 -23.87
CA ALA A 127 -11.44 14.21 -24.81
C ALA A 127 -10.32 14.96 -25.54
#